data_AF-A0A3N0APL4-F1
#
_entry.id   AF-A0A3N0APL4-F1
#
_cell.length_a   1.000
_cell.length_b   1.000
_cell.length_c   1.000
_cell.angle_alpha   90.00
_cell.angle_beta   90.00
_cell.angle_gamma   90.00
#
_symmetry.space_group_name_H-M   'P 1'
#
loop_
_entity.id
_entity.type
_entity.pdbx_description
1 polymer ?
#
loop_
_entity_poly.entity_id
_entity_poly.type
_entity_poly.pdbx_seq_one_letter_code
_entity_poly.pdbx_strand_id
1 'polypeptide(L)'
;MRELPAGDDYDRLPESFVVFLCSQDPFGYDLPVYHLERRCDEVLELRLGDASHWLALNARAWEDAPGGDLLDLLRYAQAGKALGSLSRKIEAAVGRANEDREWVDKVWSVSTIVENAARRERINGRIACEEAREEGRQEGREEGSARFAALASRLIEADRVDDLAQAASDPARRDELFRELGV
;
A
#
# COMPACT_ATOMS: atom_id res chain seq x y z
N MET A 1 -1.05 -27.82 19.95
CA MET A 1 -2.42 -27.51 20.39
C MET A 1 -2.91 -26.40 19.49
N ARG A 2 -4.03 -26.57 18.77
CA ARG A 2 -4.44 -25.65 17.68
C ARG A 2 -5.36 -24.50 18.14
N GLU A 3 -5.94 -24.61 19.32
CA GLU A 3 -6.93 -23.67 19.86
C GLU A 3 -6.68 -23.44 21.35
N LEU A 4 -7.05 -22.25 21.84
CA LEU A 4 -6.97 -21.87 23.24
C LEU A 4 -8.17 -22.47 24.00
N PRO A 5 -7.97 -23.28 25.05
CA PRO A 5 -9.05 -23.80 25.87
C PRO A 5 -9.87 -22.71 26.52
N ALA A 6 -11.16 -22.97 26.74
CA ALA A 6 -12.01 -22.07 27.49
C ALA A 6 -11.45 -21.90 28.93
N GLY A 7 -11.17 -20.65 29.30
CA GLY A 7 -10.66 -20.28 30.63
C GLY A 7 -9.14 -20.11 30.72
N ASP A 8 -8.39 -20.34 29.64
CA ASP A 8 -6.96 -20.01 29.57
C ASP A 8 -6.74 -18.52 29.23
N ASP A 9 -5.58 -18.00 29.65
CA ASP A 9 -5.17 -16.62 29.40
C ASP A 9 -4.85 -16.37 27.91
N TYR A 10 -5.19 -15.18 27.41
CA TYR A 10 -4.94 -14.78 26.03
C TYR A 10 -3.45 -14.74 25.69
N ASP A 11 -2.59 -14.56 26.68
CA ASP A 11 -1.12 -14.64 26.53
C ASP A 11 -0.63 -16.02 26.05
N ARG A 12 -1.48 -17.05 26.13
CA ARG A 12 -1.18 -18.42 25.69
C ARG A 12 -1.71 -18.72 24.29
N LEU A 13 -2.21 -17.71 23.57
CA LEU A 13 -2.63 -17.84 22.18
C LEU A 13 -1.46 -18.35 21.32
N PRO A 14 -1.67 -19.41 20.52
CA PRO A 14 -0.67 -19.85 19.57
C PRO A 14 -0.36 -18.74 18.56
N GLU A 15 0.91 -18.65 18.17
CA GLU A 15 1.32 -17.80 17.05
C GLU A 15 0.49 -18.11 15.80
N SER A 16 -0.02 -17.06 15.16
CA SER A 16 -0.96 -17.18 14.06
C SER A 16 -0.49 -16.39 12.83
N PHE A 17 -0.80 -16.90 11.64
CA PHE A 17 -0.47 -16.27 10.37
C PHE A 17 -1.72 -16.10 9.52
N VAL A 18 -2.00 -14.89 9.09
CA VAL A 18 -2.99 -14.58 8.05
C VAL A 18 -2.23 -14.17 6.80
N VAL A 19 -2.32 -14.99 5.74
CA VAL A 19 -1.60 -14.75 4.49
C VAL A 19 -2.58 -14.42 3.37
N PHE A 20 -2.46 -13.22 2.81
CA PHE A 20 -3.15 -12.81 1.61
C PHE A 20 -2.24 -13.04 0.40
N LEU A 21 -2.65 -13.90 -0.52
CA LEU A 21 -1.95 -14.10 -1.80
C LEU A 21 -2.62 -13.28 -2.89
N CYS A 22 -1.93 -12.26 -3.37
CA CYS A 22 -2.46 -11.28 -4.32
C CYS A 22 -1.80 -11.43 -5.69
N SER A 23 -2.61 -11.49 -6.75
CA SER A 23 -2.13 -11.52 -8.15
C SER A 23 -1.77 -10.15 -8.72
N GLN A 24 -1.99 -9.09 -7.93
CA GLN A 24 -1.64 -7.70 -8.21
C GLN A 24 -1.07 -7.10 -6.93
N ASP A 25 -0.35 -6.00 -7.05
CA ASP A 25 0.16 -5.29 -5.87
C ASP A 25 -1.01 -4.68 -5.07
N PRO A 26 -1.25 -5.11 -3.82
CA PRO A 26 -2.36 -4.61 -3.01
C PRO A 26 -2.14 -3.19 -2.46
N PHE A 27 -0.89 -2.68 -2.44
CA PHE A 27 -0.56 -1.40 -1.80
C PHE A 27 0.24 -0.43 -2.69
N GLY A 28 0.78 -0.89 -3.82
CA GLY A 28 1.43 -0.04 -4.82
C GLY A 28 2.89 0.30 -4.54
N TYR A 29 3.57 -0.42 -3.63
CA TYR A 29 4.98 -0.20 -3.30
C TYR A 29 5.93 -1.18 -3.99
N ASP A 30 5.42 -2.04 -4.88
CA ASP A 30 6.16 -3.05 -5.65
C ASP A 30 7.00 -4.02 -4.79
N LEU A 31 6.60 -4.24 -3.53
CA LEU A 31 7.26 -5.20 -2.65
C LEU A 31 6.69 -6.61 -2.86
N PRO A 32 7.52 -7.68 -2.84
CA PRO A 32 7.05 -9.06 -2.93
C PRO A 32 6.33 -9.53 -1.65
N VAL A 33 6.70 -8.97 -0.50
CA VAL A 33 6.15 -9.33 0.82
C VAL A 33 5.91 -8.07 1.65
N TYR A 34 4.66 -7.89 2.08
CA TYR A 34 4.27 -6.88 3.06
C TYR A 34 4.04 -7.56 4.41
N HIS A 35 4.77 -7.12 5.43
CA HIS A 35 4.54 -7.51 6.81
C HIS A 35 3.64 -6.46 7.47
N LEU A 36 2.46 -6.89 7.89
CA LEU A 36 1.44 -6.04 8.50
C LEU A 36 1.30 -6.44 9.96
N GLU A 37 1.41 -5.46 10.84
CA GLU A 37 1.27 -5.63 12.28
C GLU A 37 0.06 -4.82 12.76
N ARG A 38 -0.63 -5.34 13.79
CA ARG A 38 -1.64 -4.55 14.49
C ARG A 38 -0.94 -3.49 15.34
N ARG A 39 -1.49 -2.28 15.37
CA ARG A 39 -1.01 -1.19 16.21
C ARG A 39 -2.15 -0.60 17.03
N CYS A 40 -1.82 -0.06 18.20
CA CYS A 40 -2.71 0.82 18.95
C CYS A 40 -2.54 2.24 18.39
N ASP A 41 -3.63 2.88 18.00
CA ASP A 41 -3.56 4.23 17.42
C ASP A 41 -3.36 5.31 18.49
N GLU A 42 -3.77 5.06 19.74
CA GLU A 42 -3.57 5.96 20.88
C GLU A 42 -2.15 5.92 21.45
N VAL A 43 -1.47 4.78 21.35
CA VAL A 43 -0.13 4.55 21.89
C VAL A 43 0.71 3.83 20.83
N LEU A 44 1.40 4.60 20.00
CA LEU A 44 2.12 4.08 18.83
C LEU A 44 3.35 3.23 19.20
N GLU A 45 3.92 3.44 20.39
CA GLU A 45 5.05 2.67 20.91
C GLU A 45 4.62 1.31 21.47
N LEU A 46 3.32 1.12 21.72
CA LEU A 46 2.81 -0.13 22.28
C LEU A 46 2.93 -1.27 21.25
N ARG A 47 3.81 -2.22 21.56
CA ARG A 47 3.91 -3.49 20.84
C ARG A 47 2.97 -4.48 21.51
N LEU A 48 1.92 -4.87 20.78
CA LEU A 48 0.93 -5.83 21.26
C LEU A 48 1.54 -7.21 21.53
N GLY A 49 2.57 -7.61 20.76
CA GLY A 49 3.30 -8.85 20.99
C GLY A 49 2.43 -10.11 20.90
N ASP A 50 1.27 -10.03 20.25
CA ASP A 50 0.23 -11.06 20.19
C ASP A 50 0.55 -12.22 19.22
N ALA A 51 1.81 -12.26 18.73
CA ALA A 51 2.34 -13.23 17.78
C ALA A 51 1.37 -13.49 16.59
N SER A 52 0.67 -12.44 16.15
CA SER A 52 -0.33 -12.52 15.10
C SER A 52 0.15 -11.83 13.83
N HIS A 53 0.76 -12.59 12.96
CA HIS A 53 1.42 -12.09 11.76
C HIS A 53 0.44 -11.97 10.60
N TRP A 54 0.40 -10.81 9.95
CA TRP A 54 -0.35 -10.61 8.72
C TRP A 54 0.63 -10.40 7.57
N LEU A 55 0.54 -11.24 6.55
CA LEU A 55 1.38 -11.16 5.36
C LEU A 55 0.52 -10.88 4.14
N ALA A 56 0.91 -9.90 3.34
CA ALA A 56 0.40 -9.72 1.99
C ALA A 56 1.50 -10.05 0.99
N LEU A 57 1.27 -11.09 0.19
CA LEU A 57 2.19 -11.61 -0.80
C LEU A 57 1.79 -11.08 -2.19
N ASN A 58 2.72 -10.38 -2.83
CA ASN A 58 2.50 -9.74 -4.13
C ASN A 58 3.13 -10.59 -5.25
N ALA A 59 2.30 -11.31 -5.99
CA ALA A 59 2.76 -12.14 -7.09
C ALA A 59 3.27 -11.31 -8.29
N ARG A 60 2.89 -10.02 -8.41
CA ARG A 60 3.38 -9.15 -9.47
C ARG A 60 4.88 -8.87 -9.32
N ALA A 61 5.35 -8.71 -8.09
CA ALA A 61 6.76 -8.46 -7.74
C ALA A 61 7.56 -9.75 -7.49
N TRP A 62 7.17 -10.89 -8.09
CA TRP A 62 7.82 -12.18 -7.83
C TRP A 62 9.31 -12.22 -8.20
N GLU A 63 9.75 -11.38 -9.14
CA GLU A 63 11.16 -11.29 -9.57
C GLU A 63 12.07 -10.74 -8.46
N ASP A 64 11.53 -9.88 -7.59
CA ASP A 64 12.24 -9.26 -6.47
C ASP A 64 12.14 -10.08 -5.17
N ALA A 65 11.46 -11.23 -5.22
CA ALA A 65 11.35 -12.11 -4.06
C ALA A 65 12.72 -12.68 -3.64
N PRO A 66 12.95 -12.92 -2.33
CA PRO A 66 14.23 -13.38 -1.80
C PRO A 66 14.66 -14.81 -2.22
N GLY A 67 14.03 -15.40 -3.26
CA GLY A 67 14.34 -16.72 -3.81
C GLY A 67 13.61 -17.88 -3.12
N GLY A 68 13.96 -19.10 -3.53
CA GLY A 68 13.45 -20.35 -2.93
C GLY A 68 11.94 -20.58 -3.09
N ASP A 69 11.35 -21.26 -2.10
CA ASP A 69 9.93 -21.65 -2.13
C ASP A 69 8.98 -20.45 -2.20
N LEU A 70 9.36 -19.30 -1.65
CA LEU A 70 8.56 -18.07 -1.74
C LEU A 70 8.53 -17.52 -3.17
N LEU A 71 9.69 -17.44 -3.84
CA LEU A 71 9.76 -17.04 -5.24
C LEU A 71 8.93 -17.99 -6.12
N ASP A 72 9.07 -19.29 -5.91
CA ASP A 72 8.31 -20.30 -6.66
C ASP A 72 6.80 -20.19 -6.43
N LEU A 73 6.37 -19.90 -5.20
CA LEU A 73 4.97 -19.65 -4.85
C LEU A 73 4.42 -18.40 -5.54
N LEU A 74 5.14 -17.28 -5.45
CA LEU A 74 4.72 -16.01 -6.07
C LEU A 74 4.67 -16.14 -7.59
N ARG A 75 5.69 -16.77 -8.19
CA ARG A 75 5.72 -17.04 -9.63
C ARG A 75 4.57 -17.96 -10.06
N TYR A 76 4.24 -18.97 -9.26
CA TYR A 76 3.08 -19.83 -9.52
C TYR A 76 1.78 -19.03 -9.48
N ALA A 77 1.59 -18.19 -8.46
CA ALA A 77 0.41 -17.34 -8.34
C ALA A 77 0.27 -16.35 -9.52
N GLN A 78 1.38 -15.90 -10.09
CA GLN A 78 1.40 -14.97 -11.22
C GLN A 78 1.21 -15.65 -12.58
N ALA A 79 1.91 -16.76 -12.82
CA ALA A 79 2.05 -17.36 -14.14
C ALA A 79 1.30 -18.71 -14.29
N GLY A 80 0.76 -19.26 -13.19
CA GLY A 80 0.08 -20.56 -13.17
C GLY A 80 1.01 -21.75 -13.41
N LYS A 81 2.34 -21.59 -13.29
CA LYS A 81 3.32 -22.65 -13.56
C LYS A 81 4.03 -23.08 -12.28
N ALA A 82 3.79 -24.31 -11.83
CA ALA A 82 4.38 -24.84 -10.60
C ALA A 82 5.79 -25.40 -10.82
N LEU A 83 6.81 -24.59 -10.58
CA LEU A 83 8.23 -24.97 -10.77
C LEU A 83 8.90 -25.44 -9.48
N GLY A 84 8.43 -24.98 -8.33
CA GLY A 84 8.95 -25.32 -7.01
C GLY A 84 8.31 -26.54 -6.37
N SER A 85 8.93 -27.01 -5.29
CA SER A 85 8.42 -28.14 -4.51
C SER A 85 7.10 -27.79 -3.83
N LEU A 86 7.00 -26.58 -3.27
CA LEU A 86 5.81 -26.06 -2.61
C LEU A 86 4.68 -25.79 -3.62
N SER A 87 4.97 -25.09 -4.71
CA SER A 87 3.96 -24.77 -5.74
C SER A 87 3.35 -26.04 -6.34
N ARG A 88 4.12 -27.12 -6.54
CA ARG A 88 3.60 -28.40 -7.03
C ARG A 88 2.66 -29.08 -6.03
N LYS A 89 2.97 -29.01 -4.73
CA LYS A 89 2.08 -29.54 -3.67
C LYS A 89 0.78 -28.76 -3.63
N ILE A 90 0.85 -27.43 -3.78
CA ILE A 90 -0.32 -26.56 -3.84
C ILE A 90 -1.15 -26.88 -5.09
N GLU A 91 -0.54 -26.96 -6.27
CA GLU A 91 -1.23 -27.30 -7.51
C GLU A 91 -1.95 -28.66 -7.42
N ALA A 92 -1.29 -29.68 -6.86
CA ALA A 92 -1.93 -30.98 -6.64
C ALA A 92 -3.10 -30.91 -5.63
N ALA A 93 -2.98 -30.08 -4.59
CA ALA A 93 -4.06 -29.88 -3.62
C ALA A 93 -5.25 -29.11 -4.21
N VAL A 94 -4.98 -28.07 -4.99
CA VAL A 94 -5.99 -27.29 -5.73
C VAL A 94 -6.68 -28.18 -6.76
N GLY A 95 -5.94 -29.01 -7.49
CA GLY A 95 -6.51 -29.99 -8.42
C GLY A 95 -7.51 -30.92 -7.74
N ARG A 96 -7.13 -31.52 -6.60
CA ARG A 96 -8.04 -32.36 -5.80
C ARG A 96 -9.27 -31.59 -5.28
N ALA A 97 -9.08 -30.35 -4.83
CA ALA A 97 -10.19 -29.53 -4.32
C ALA A 97 -11.16 -29.12 -5.45
N ASN A 98 -10.66 -28.88 -6.65
CA ASN A 98 -11.48 -28.50 -7.80
C ASN A 98 -12.29 -29.68 -8.39
N GLU A 99 -11.89 -30.92 -8.12
CA GLU A 99 -12.66 -32.12 -8.49
C GLU A 99 -13.89 -32.32 -7.60
N ASP A 100 -13.90 -31.72 -6.40
CA ASP A 100 -15.04 -31.73 -5.47
C ASP A 100 -16.06 -30.65 -5.86
N ARG A 101 -17.06 -31.05 -6.66
CA ARG A 101 -18.11 -30.12 -7.14
C ARG A 101 -18.93 -29.47 -6.03
N GLU A 102 -19.14 -30.13 -4.88
CA GLU A 102 -19.87 -29.52 -3.77
C GLU A 102 -19.05 -28.42 -3.10
N TRP A 103 -17.74 -28.64 -2.93
CA TRP A 103 -16.83 -27.61 -2.42
C TRP A 103 -16.71 -26.44 -3.38
N VAL A 104 -16.55 -26.71 -4.69
CA VAL A 104 -16.48 -25.67 -5.73
C VAL A 104 -17.74 -24.82 -5.74
N ASP A 105 -18.93 -25.42 -5.74
CA ASP A 105 -20.20 -24.66 -5.78
C ASP A 105 -20.40 -23.79 -4.52
N LYS A 106 -19.96 -24.28 -3.36
CA LYS A 106 -20.03 -23.54 -2.09
C LYS A 106 -19.05 -22.36 -2.04
N VAL A 107 -17.82 -22.54 -2.56
CA VAL A 107 -16.78 -21.50 -2.64
C VAL A 107 -17.10 -20.46 -3.73
N TRP A 108 -17.67 -20.91 -4.85
CA TRP A 108 -18.03 -20.07 -6.01
C TRP A 108 -19.39 -19.36 -5.86
N SER A 109 -20.09 -19.55 -4.73
CA SER A 109 -21.32 -18.82 -4.47
C SER A 109 -21.13 -17.31 -4.62
N VAL A 110 -22.13 -16.65 -5.20
CA VAL A 110 -22.14 -15.23 -5.67
C VAL A 110 -21.60 -14.23 -4.64
N SER A 111 -21.65 -14.56 -3.35
CA SER A 111 -21.06 -13.76 -2.26
C SER A 111 -19.57 -13.51 -2.47
N THR A 112 -18.76 -14.54 -2.76
CA THR A 112 -17.29 -14.43 -2.78
C THR A 112 -16.77 -13.58 -3.94
N ILE A 113 -17.43 -13.57 -5.10
CA ILE A 113 -16.96 -12.82 -6.28
C ILE A 113 -17.31 -11.34 -6.16
N VAL A 114 -18.57 -11.03 -5.81
CA VAL A 114 -19.05 -9.64 -5.69
C VAL A 114 -18.40 -8.94 -4.49
N GLU A 115 -18.30 -9.63 -3.34
CA GLU A 115 -17.66 -9.04 -2.15
C GLU A 115 -16.16 -8.80 -2.35
N ASN A 116 -15.45 -9.73 -3.02
CA ASN A 116 -14.04 -9.52 -3.35
C ASN A 116 -13.84 -8.42 -4.39
N ALA A 117 -14.70 -8.31 -5.40
CA ALA A 117 -14.65 -7.22 -6.38
C ALA A 117 -14.91 -5.85 -5.72
N ALA A 118 -15.96 -5.75 -4.91
CA ALA A 118 -16.27 -4.53 -4.17
C ALA A 118 -15.16 -4.18 -3.16
N ARG A 119 -14.53 -5.18 -2.52
CA ARG A 119 -13.39 -4.96 -1.62
C ARG A 119 -12.19 -4.42 -2.38
N ARG A 120 -11.88 -4.95 -3.58
CA ARG A 120 -10.80 -4.45 -4.46
C ARG A 120 -11.04 -3.00 -4.86
N GLU A 121 -12.26 -2.67 -5.28
CA GLU A 121 -12.61 -1.32 -5.71
C GLU A 121 -12.46 -0.29 -4.59
N ARG A 122 -12.84 -0.65 -3.34
CA ARG A 122 -12.64 0.23 -2.18
C ARG A 122 -11.16 0.46 -1.85
N ILE A 123 -10.33 -0.58 -1.94
CA ILE A 123 -8.89 -0.46 -1.64
C ILE A 123 -8.21 0.40 -2.71
N ASN A 124 -8.43 0.07 -3.99
CA ASN A 124 -7.87 0.82 -5.11
C ASN A 124 -8.32 2.28 -5.11
N GLY A 125 -9.61 2.54 -4.84
CA GLY A 125 -10.13 3.89 -4.73
C GLY A 125 -9.48 4.70 -3.60
N ARG A 126 -9.18 4.06 -2.46
CA ARG A 126 -8.52 4.73 -1.34
C ARG A 126 -7.06 5.09 -1.67
N ILE A 127 -6.33 4.18 -2.31
CA ILE A 127 -4.94 4.40 -2.75
C ILE A 127 -4.90 5.54 -3.78
N ALA A 128 -5.74 5.47 -4.82
CA ALA A 128 -5.81 6.50 -5.86
C ALA A 128 -6.15 7.89 -5.29
N CYS A 129 -7.03 7.99 -4.29
CA CYS A 129 -7.32 9.25 -3.62
C CYS A 129 -6.13 9.79 -2.81
N GLU A 130 -5.30 8.92 -2.25
CA GLU A 130 -4.12 9.30 -1.47
C GLU A 130 -3.00 9.78 -2.40
N GLU A 131 -2.73 9.04 -3.48
CA GLU A 131 -1.80 9.43 -4.54
C GLU A 131 -2.18 10.77 -5.17
N ALA A 132 -3.43 10.96 -5.58
CA ALA A 132 -3.90 12.23 -6.16
C ALA A 132 -3.74 13.42 -5.19
N ARG A 133 -3.84 13.20 -3.87
CA ARG A 133 -3.59 14.24 -2.86
C ARG A 133 -2.12 14.55 -2.71
N GLU A 134 -1.26 13.54 -2.85
CA GLU A 134 0.18 13.70 -2.78
C GLU A 134 0.72 14.42 -4.01
N GLU A 135 0.30 13.99 -5.21
CA GLU A 135 0.60 14.66 -6.48
C GLU A 135 0.15 16.12 -6.45
N GLY A 136 -1.10 16.41 -6.08
CA GLY A 136 -1.58 17.79 -6.00
C GLY A 136 -0.84 18.65 -4.96
N ARG A 137 -0.32 18.04 -3.88
CA ARG A 137 0.57 18.73 -2.93
C ARG A 137 1.94 19.02 -3.55
N GLN A 138 2.48 18.09 -4.31
CA GLN A 138 3.78 18.22 -4.96
C GLN A 138 3.72 19.24 -6.10
N GLU A 139 2.74 19.14 -6.99
CA GLU A 139 2.48 20.11 -8.06
C GLU A 139 2.27 21.52 -7.48
N GLY A 140 1.45 21.66 -6.42
CA GLY A 140 1.26 22.96 -5.78
C GLY A 140 2.53 23.56 -5.17
N ARG A 141 3.45 22.72 -4.67
CA ARG A 141 4.78 23.18 -4.21
C ARG A 141 5.67 23.59 -5.38
N GLU A 142 5.68 22.82 -6.45
CA GLU A 142 6.49 23.10 -7.65
C GLU A 142 6.01 24.37 -8.35
N GLU A 143 4.69 24.52 -8.57
CA GLU A 143 4.09 25.73 -9.10
C GLU A 143 4.34 26.95 -8.20
N GLY A 144 4.18 26.79 -6.88
CA GLY A 144 4.46 27.84 -5.91
C GLY A 144 5.93 28.26 -5.92
N SER A 145 6.85 27.30 -6.00
CA SER A 145 8.29 27.55 -6.11
C SER A 145 8.64 28.23 -7.43
N ALA A 146 8.06 27.79 -8.54
CA ALA A 146 8.30 28.38 -9.87
C ALA A 146 7.77 29.82 -9.94
N ARG A 147 6.57 30.08 -9.43
CA ARG A 147 6.01 31.43 -9.32
C ARG A 147 6.89 32.33 -8.47
N PHE A 148 7.31 31.85 -7.30
CA PHE A 148 8.17 32.63 -6.42
C PHE A 148 9.54 32.91 -7.06
N ALA A 149 10.12 31.95 -7.78
CA ALA A 149 11.36 32.16 -8.53
C ALA A 149 11.20 33.23 -9.64
N ALA A 150 10.09 33.21 -10.38
CA ALA A 150 9.80 34.22 -11.39
C ALA A 150 9.62 35.62 -10.78
N LEU A 151 8.94 35.71 -9.63
CA LEU A 151 8.80 36.95 -8.86
C LEU A 151 10.17 37.46 -8.39
N ALA A 152 11.00 36.58 -7.84
CA ALA A 152 12.33 36.92 -7.37
C ALA A 152 13.22 37.49 -8.49
N SER A 153 13.22 36.85 -9.67
CA SER A 153 13.96 37.34 -10.83
C SER A 153 13.53 38.75 -11.24
N ARG A 154 12.22 39.04 -11.30
CA ARG A 154 11.72 40.38 -11.66
C ARG A 154 12.07 41.44 -10.62
N LEU A 155 12.04 41.09 -9.34
CA LEU A 155 12.41 42.01 -8.26
C LEU A 155 13.92 42.31 -8.25
N ILE A 156 14.75 41.31 -8.58
CA ILE A 156 16.20 41.50 -8.72
C ILE A 156 16.52 42.39 -9.93
N GLU A 157 15.87 42.17 -11.08
CA GLU A 157 16.05 43.01 -12.28
C GLU A 157 15.63 44.47 -12.05
N ALA A 158 14.62 44.69 -11.19
CA ALA A 158 14.15 46.01 -10.79
C ALA A 158 14.91 46.64 -9.61
N ASP A 159 15.96 45.98 -9.11
CA ASP A 159 16.75 46.38 -7.93
C ASP A 159 15.92 46.56 -6.63
N ARG A 160 14.80 45.83 -6.52
CA ARG A 160 13.84 45.88 -5.40
C ARG A 160 14.12 44.78 -4.37
N VAL A 161 15.34 44.76 -3.84
CA VAL A 161 15.82 43.70 -2.92
C VAL A 161 15.06 43.68 -1.59
N ASP A 162 14.65 44.85 -1.08
CA ASP A 162 13.86 44.94 0.16
C ASP A 162 12.45 44.32 0.00
N ASP A 163 11.82 44.51 -1.17
CA ASP A 163 10.53 43.89 -1.48
C ASP A 163 10.66 42.37 -1.62
N LEU A 164 11.80 41.86 -2.11
CA LEU A 164 12.08 40.42 -2.15
C LEU A 164 12.19 39.83 -0.73
N ALA A 165 12.89 40.51 0.18
CA ALA A 165 13.02 40.08 1.57
C ALA A 165 11.65 40.06 2.28
N GLN A 166 10.80 41.05 2.00
CA GLN A 166 9.42 41.10 2.50
C GLN A 166 8.56 39.99 1.89
N ALA A 167 8.66 39.73 0.58
CA ALA A 167 7.91 38.65 -0.09
C ALA A 167 8.26 37.24 0.44
N ALA A 168 9.50 37.04 0.91
CA ALA A 168 9.92 35.77 1.50
C ALA A 168 9.30 35.52 2.90
N SER A 169 8.99 36.59 3.64
CA SER A 169 8.60 36.53 5.05
C SER A 169 7.13 36.87 5.30
N ASP A 170 6.49 37.61 4.38
CA ASP A 170 5.09 38.05 4.46
C ASP A 170 4.29 37.55 3.23
N PRO A 171 3.40 36.56 3.42
CA PRO A 171 2.53 36.06 2.37
C PRO A 171 1.62 37.12 1.73
N ALA A 172 1.12 38.09 2.52
CA ALA A 172 0.20 39.11 2.00
C ALA A 172 0.93 40.10 1.09
N ARG A 173 2.15 40.49 1.48
CA ARG A 173 3.03 41.32 0.65
C ARG A 173 3.45 40.59 -0.62
N ARG A 174 3.74 39.29 -0.52
CA ARG A 174 4.04 38.44 -1.68
C ARG A 174 2.88 38.41 -2.69
N ASP A 175 1.64 38.25 -2.22
CA ASP A 175 0.45 38.23 -3.09
C ASP A 175 0.13 39.58 -3.74
N GLU A 176 0.52 40.68 -3.08
CA GLU A 176 0.46 42.02 -3.67
C GLU A 176 1.50 42.20 -4.78
N LEU A 177 2.74 41.74 -4.54
CA LEU A 177 3.82 41.81 -5.53
C LEU A 177 3.58 40.90 -6.74
N PHE A 178 2.95 39.74 -6.55
CA PHE A 178 2.47 38.89 -7.65
C PHE A 178 1.48 39.65 -8.55
N ARG A 179 0.52 40.36 -7.96
CA ARG A 179 -0.44 41.18 -8.72
C ARG A 179 0.20 42.39 -9.38
N GLU A 180 1.14 43.05 -8.69
CA GLU A 180 1.84 44.23 -9.20
C GLU A 180 2.70 43.88 -10.42
N LEU A 181 3.43 42.77 -10.35
CA LEU A 181 4.37 42.35 -11.39
C LEU A 181 3.75 41.40 -12.41
N GLY A 182 2.49 40.98 -12.24
CA GLY A 182 1.78 40.11 -13.18
C GLY A 182 2.42 38.72 -13.31
N VAL A 183 2.82 38.13 -12.19
CA VAL A 183 3.44 36.79 -12.06
C VAL A 183 2.50 35.86 -11.27
#